data_AF-A0A822INR5-F1
#
_entry.id   AF-A0A822INR5-F1
#
_cell.length_a   1.000
_cell.length_b   1.000
_cell.length_c   1.000
_cell.angle_alpha   90.00
_cell.angle_beta   90.00
_cell.angle_gamma   90.00
#
_symmetry.space_group_name_H-M   'P 1'
#
loop_
_entity.id
_entity.type
_entity.pdbx_description
1 polymer ?
#
loop_
_entity_poly.entity_id
_entity_poly.type
_entity_poly.pdbx_seq_one_letter_code
_entity_poly.pdbx_strand_id
1 'polypeptide(L)'
;MRNLNHKQRALLKVIEKLEEKGTSSKFMLVKTLFLLANEENVGRLIKFYNFFPYKFGPFSNVCYTDLSILEREGYLMENEKHLALTLKGRGAVNSISSPLALKIKRVINKFNSDHEIKEYVYKNYKEYTIKSEIIPHAEKREIFSGIYTIGYEGKDIDAFLNILIKNEINLLIDVRKNAFSMNFSFTKNKLMNYLEKTGIKYIHTPELGINGELREGLSTINDYQNLFKKYEATTLIDNYEHIIRIAGLGKEKRVALMCFEANKNMCHRGVIANYIEKNNGVVTHI
;
A
#
# COMPACT_ATOMS: atom_id res chain seq x y z
N MET A 1 9.10 10.22 -26.47
CA MET A 1 9.75 9.54 -25.32
C MET A 1 8.90 9.73 -24.08
N ARG A 2 8.63 8.67 -23.29
CA ARG A 2 7.91 8.82 -22.02
C ARG A 2 8.76 9.63 -21.05
N ASN A 3 8.21 10.71 -20.50
CA ASN A 3 8.87 11.47 -19.45
C ASN A 3 8.92 10.64 -18.17
N LEU A 4 10.14 10.33 -17.72
CA LEU A 4 10.37 9.67 -16.45
C LEU A 4 10.02 10.62 -15.30
N ASN A 5 9.23 10.12 -14.36
CA ASN A 5 8.94 10.85 -13.13
C ASN A 5 10.16 10.84 -12.18
N HIS A 6 10.11 11.66 -11.13
CA HIS A 6 11.23 11.81 -10.20
C HIS A 6 11.64 10.51 -9.49
N LYS A 7 10.69 9.65 -9.09
CA LYS A 7 11.00 8.36 -8.45
C LYS A 7 11.65 7.36 -9.41
N GLN A 8 11.24 7.33 -10.68
CA GLN A 8 11.85 6.47 -11.70
C GLN A 8 13.29 6.89 -12.00
N ARG A 9 13.57 8.20 -12.02
CA ARG A 9 14.95 8.70 -12.13
C ARG A 9 15.78 8.31 -10.91
N ALA A 10 15.24 8.49 -9.71
CA ALA A 10 15.90 8.07 -8.47
C ALA A 10 16.19 6.55 -8.47
N LEU A 11 15.24 5.73 -8.92
CA LEU A 11 15.41 4.28 -9.10
C LEU A 11 16.59 3.96 -10.02
N LEU A 12 16.64 4.58 -11.22
CA LEU A 12 17.75 4.40 -12.15
C LEU A 12 19.10 4.83 -11.53
N LYS A 13 19.13 5.93 -10.76
CA LYS A 13 20.37 6.37 -10.08
C LYS A 13 20.86 5.39 -9.04
N VAL A 14 19.94 4.80 -8.27
CA VAL A 14 20.31 3.76 -7.30
C VAL A 14 20.89 2.55 -8.05
N ILE A 15 20.27 2.12 -9.15
CA ILE A 15 20.78 1.02 -9.98
C ILE A 15 22.18 1.35 -10.53
N GLU A 16 22.38 2.54 -11.10
CA GLU A 16 23.70 2.98 -11.60
C GLU A 16 24.78 2.86 -10.51
N LYS A 17 24.49 3.35 -9.30
CA LYS A 17 25.46 3.34 -8.19
C LYS A 17 25.70 1.96 -7.60
N LEU A 18 24.69 1.08 -7.60
CA LEU A 18 24.89 -0.31 -7.20
C LEU A 18 25.65 -1.10 -8.28
N GLU A 19 25.41 -0.81 -9.55
CA GLU A 19 26.12 -1.40 -10.70
C GLU A 19 27.61 -1.03 -10.66
N GLU A 20 27.94 0.26 -10.47
CA GLU A 20 29.33 0.73 -10.27
C GLU A 20 30.03 0.03 -9.10
N LYS A 21 29.27 -0.42 -8.09
CA LYS A 21 29.77 -1.14 -6.91
C LYS A 21 29.75 -2.67 -7.08
N GLY A 22 29.20 -3.21 -8.17
CA GLY A 22 29.03 -4.66 -8.36
C GLY A 22 28.00 -5.32 -7.44
N THR A 23 27.04 -4.56 -6.90
CA THR A 23 26.04 -5.04 -5.91
C THR A 23 24.59 -4.83 -6.38
N SER A 24 24.35 -4.79 -7.68
CA SER A 24 23.06 -4.42 -8.28
C SER A 24 21.98 -5.52 -8.31
N SER A 25 21.94 -6.39 -7.30
CA SER A 25 20.84 -7.35 -7.17
C SER A 25 19.51 -6.63 -6.90
N LYS A 26 18.39 -7.22 -7.32
CA LYS A 26 17.05 -6.71 -6.94
C LYS A 26 16.85 -6.64 -5.43
N PHE A 27 17.47 -7.56 -4.68
CA PHE A 27 17.40 -7.57 -3.23
C PHE A 27 18.09 -6.34 -2.63
N MET A 28 19.36 -6.09 -2.98
CA MET A 28 20.10 -4.89 -2.58
C MET A 28 19.34 -3.62 -2.95
N LEU A 29 18.82 -3.56 -4.18
CA LEU A 29 18.07 -2.41 -4.68
C LEU A 29 16.85 -2.11 -3.80
N VAL A 30 15.99 -3.09 -3.57
CA VAL A 30 14.75 -2.89 -2.80
C VAL A 30 15.06 -2.48 -1.37
N LYS A 31 16.09 -3.07 -0.74
CA LYS A 31 16.49 -2.68 0.63
C LYS A 31 17.12 -1.29 0.66
N THR A 32 17.91 -0.92 -0.34
CA THR A 32 18.46 0.43 -0.47
C THR A 32 17.35 1.46 -0.61
N LEU A 33 16.35 1.23 -1.47
CA LEU A 33 15.20 2.12 -1.61
C LEU A 33 14.38 2.20 -0.32
N PHE A 34 14.21 1.09 0.39
CA PHE A 34 13.55 1.07 1.69
C PHE A 34 14.28 1.96 2.72
N LEU A 35 15.60 1.85 2.84
CA LEU A 35 16.38 2.68 3.75
C LEU A 35 16.40 4.16 3.30
N LEU A 36 16.38 4.44 1.99
CA LEU A 36 16.21 5.80 1.49
C LEU A 36 14.87 6.42 1.90
N ALA A 37 13.80 5.62 1.88
CA ALA A 37 12.49 6.07 2.33
C ALA A 37 12.45 6.31 3.84
N ASN A 38 12.99 5.39 4.65
CA ASN A 38 12.78 5.36 6.11
C ASN A 38 13.89 6.02 6.94
N GLU A 39 15.15 6.02 6.50
CA GLU A 39 16.25 6.67 7.21
C GLU A 39 16.57 8.04 6.62
N GLU A 40 16.58 8.13 5.28
CA GLU A 40 16.93 9.37 4.60
C GLU A 40 15.74 10.29 4.31
N ASN A 41 14.52 9.87 4.62
CA ASN A 41 13.30 10.67 4.44
C ASN A 41 13.20 11.26 3.01
N VAL A 42 13.58 10.48 1.99
CA VAL A 42 13.53 10.93 0.58
C VAL A 42 12.14 11.38 0.15
N GLY A 43 11.08 10.88 0.81
CA GLY A 43 9.70 11.33 0.65
C GLY A 43 9.48 12.84 0.83
N ARG A 44 10.34 13.54 1.59
CA ARG A 44 10.29 15.00 1.74
C ARG A 44 10.84 15.76 0.52
N LEU A 45 11.65 15.10 -0.30
CA LEU A 45 12.24 15.70 -1.51
C LEU A 45 11.39 15.39 -2.74
N ILE A 46 10.90 14.16 -2.85
CA ILE A 46 10.13 13.68 -4.00
C ILE A 46 9.07 12.68 -3.52
N LYS A 47 7.96 12.55 -4.26
CA LYS A 47 7.07 11.39 -4.10
C LYS A 47 7.87 10.13 -4.37
N PHE A 48 7.94 9.23 -3.39
CA PHE A 48 8.82 8.07 -3.41
C PHE A 48 8.06 6.76 -3.22
N TYR A 49 8.78 5.63 -3.17
CA TYR A 49 8.20 4.31 -2.97
C TYR A 49 7.74 4.09 -1.53
N ASN A 50 6.60 3.42 -1.38
CA ASN A 50 6.13 2.88 -0.10
C ASN A 50 6.45 1.38 -0.02
N PHE A 51 6.50 0.86 1.21
CA PHE A 51 6.88 -0.52 1.46
C PHE A 51 5.94 -1.18 2.45
N PHE A 52 5.72 -2.48 2.27
CA PHE A 52 4.97 -3.34 3.18
C PHE A 52 5.77 -4.62 3.52
N PRO A 53 5.48 -5.30 4.65
CA PRO A 53 6.12 -6.55 5.02
C PRO A 53 5.71 -7.70 4.09
N TYR A 54 6.68 -8.41 3.48
CA TYR A 54 6.39 -9.50 2.55
C TYR A 54 7.59 -10.44 2.35
N LYS A 55 7.42 -11.75 2.61
CA LYS A 55 8.32 -12.91 2.35
C LYS A 55 9.81 -12.78 2.71
N PHE A 56 10.46 -11.75 2.24
CA PHE A 56 11.89 -11.46 2.41
C PHE A 56 12.13 -10.04 2.98
N GLY A 57 11.20 -9.54 3.79
CA GLY A 57 11.31 -8.25 4.47
C GLY A 57 10.48 -7.14 3.79
N PRO A 58 10.97 -5.89 3.76
CA PRO A 58 10.29 -4.81 3.03
C PRO A 58 10.18 -5.08 1.53
N PHE A 59 9.00 -4.83 0.96
CA PHE A 59 8.70 -5.00 -0.47
C PHE A 59 7.83 -3.85 -1.00
N SER A 60 7.93 -3.55 -2.31
CA SER A 60 7.14 -2.53 -2.99
C SER A 60 6.66 -3.02 -4.36
N ASN A 61 5.35 -3.25 -4.55
CA ASN A 61 4.78 -3.59 -5.86
C ASN A 61 5.01 -2.45 -6.88
N VAL A 62 4.97 -1.20 -6.40
CA VAL A 62 5.16 -0.02 -7.24
C VAL A 62 6.59 0.03 -7.79
N CYS A 63 7.60 -0.32 -6.98
CA CYS A 63 8.99 -0.44 -7.44
C CYS A 63 9.14 -1.50 -8.53
N TYR A 64 8.59 -2.70 -8.32
CA TYR A 64 8.67 -3.79 -9.32
C TYR A 64 7.92 -3.46 -10.61
N THR A 65 6.81 -2.73 -10.51
CA THR A 65 6.07 -2.23 -11.68
C THR A 65 6.91 -1.21 -12.46
N ASP A 66 7.57 -0.28 -11.76
CA ASP A 66 8.47 0.68 -12.40
C ASP A 66 9.69 -0.02 -13.03
N LEU A 67 10.27 -1.03 -12.38
CA LEU A 67 11.36 -1.84 -12.96
C LEU A 67 10.95 -2.49 -14.28
N SER A 68 9.79 -3.17 -14.29
CA SER A 68 9.28 -3.84 -15.50
C SER A 68 8.98 -2.85 -16.63
N ILE A 69 8.44 -1.68 -16.30
CA ILE A 69 8.22 -0.61 -17.29
C ILE A 69 9.56 -0.11 -17.83
N LEU A 70 10.52 0.21 -16.95
CA LEU A 70 11.82 0.75 -17.37
C LEU A 70 12.62 -0.23 -18.22
N GLU A 71 12.54 -1.52 -17.92
CA GLU A 71 13.14 -2.60 -18.71
C GLU A 71 12.51 -2.68 -20.10
N ARG A 72 11.17 -2.79 -20.18
CA ARG A 72 10.44 -2.83 -21.46
C ARG A 72 10.69 -1.60 -22.33
N GLU A 73 10.85 -0.44 -21.69
CA GLU A 73 11.16 0.82 -22.38
C GLU A 73 12.67 0.98 -22.69
N GLY A 74 13.50 -0.01 -22.36
CA GLY A 74 14.92 -0.07 -22.71
C GLY A 74 15.83 0.84 -21.90
N TYR A 75 15.44 1.25 -20.69
CA TYR A 75 16.30 2.04 -19.79
C TYR A 75 17.24 1.17 -18.95
N LEU A 76 16.87 -0.08 -18.70
CA LEU A 76 17.67 -1.02 -17.91
C LEU A 76 17.53 -2.43 -18.50
N MET A 77 18.42 -3.31 -18.07
CA MET A 77 18.39 -4.73 -18.37
C MET A 77 18.77 -5.53 -17.12
N GLU A 78 18.37 -6.80 -17.07
CA GLU A 78 18.78 -7.74 -16.03
C GLU A 78 19.58 -8.90 -16.64
N ASN A 79 20.81 -9.07 -16.18
CA ASN A 79 21.69 -10.17 -16.57
C ASN A 79 22.10 -10.94 -15.31
N GLU A 80 21.90 -12.26 -15.28
CA GLU A 80 22.34 -13.11 -14.16
C GLU A 80 21.88 -12.60 -12.77
N LYS A 81 20.65 -12.05 -12.67
CA LYS A 81 20.07 -11.43 -11.46
C LYS A 81 20.66 -10.07 -11.05
N HIS A 82 21.55 -9.50 -11.86
CA HIS A 82 22.11 -8.17 -11.68
C HIS A 82 21.45 -7.17 -12.64
N LEU A 83 21.07 -6.02 -12.11
CA LEU A 83 20.51 -4.92 -12.88
C LEU A 83 21.64 -4.03 -13.42
N ALA A 84 21.50 -3.60 -14.67
CA ALA A 84 22.42 -2.66 -15.31
C ALA A 84 21.65 -1.62 -16.13
N LEU A 85 22.20 -0.41 -16.23
CA LEU A 85 21.62 0.63 -17.08
C LEU A 85 22.10 0.51 -18.52
N THR A 86 21.16 0.65 -19.46
CA THR A 86 21.50 0.86 -20.87
C THR A 86 22.07 2.27 -21.09
N LEU A 87 22.59 2.58 -22.28
CA LEU A 87 22.98 3.95 -22.65
C LEU A 87 21.84 4.96 -22.45
N LYS A 88 20.62 4.56 -22.81
CA LYS A 88 19.40 5.35 -22.59
C LYS A 88 19.12 5.56 -21.10
N GLY A 89 19.30 4.52 -20.28
CA GLY A 89 19.25 4.58 -18.82
C GLY A 89 20.19 5.62 -18.24
N ARG A 90 21.48 5.53 -18.60
CA ARG A 90 22.53 6.42 -18.10
C ARG A 90 22.25 7.89 -18.47
N GLY A 91 21.78 8.14 -19.69
CA GLY A 91 21.38 9.49 -20.12
C GLY A 91 20.22 10.09 -19.30
N ALA A 92 19.35 9.25 -18.73
CA ALA A 92 18.21 9.70 -17.91
C ALA A 92 18.56 10.05 -16.45
N VAL A 93 19.76 9.71 -15.98
CA VAL A 93 20.14 9.85 -14.56
C VAL A 93 20.72 11.23 -14.23
N ASN A 94 21.16 11.99 -15.24
CA ASN A 94 21.86 13.27 -15.08
C ASN A 94 21.04 14.40 -14.45
N SER A 95 19.71 14.26 -14.35
CA SER A 95 18.80 15.31 -13.88
C SER A 95 18.37 15.18 -12.42
N ILE A 96 19.16 14.53 -11.56
CA ILE A 96 18.83 14.35 -10.15
C ILE A 96 19.45 15.46 -9.30
N SER A 97 18.66 16.00 -8.37
CA SER A 97 19.12 17.05 -7.46
C SER A 97 20.27 16.56 -6.57
N SER A 98 21.25 17.44 -6.32
CA SER A 98 22.41 17.15 -5.47
C SER A 98 22.04 16.61 -4.08
N PRO A 99 21.01 17.15 -3.37
CA PRO A 99 20.60 16.59 -2.08
C PRO A 99 20.16 15.12 -2.15
N LEU A 100 19.43 14.74 -3.20
CA LEU A 100 18.98 13.36 -3.39
C LEU A 100 20.16 12.43 -3.72
N ALA A 101 21.07 12.88 -4.60
CA ALA A 101 22.26 12.12 -4.96
C ALA A 101 23.16 11.83 -3.75
N LEU A 102 23.32 12.79 -2.83
CA LEU A 102 24.08 12.61 -1.59
C LEU A 102 23.44 11.57 -0.66
N LYS A 103 22.11 11.60 -0.51
CA LYS A 103 21.36 10.61 0.28
C LYS A 103 21.50 9.20 -0.29
N ILE A 104 21.37 9.05 -1.61
CA ILE A 104 21.60 7.79 -2.33
C ILE A 104 23.00 7.25 -2.06
N LYS A 105 24.03 8.10 -2.24
CA LYS A 105 25.42 7.71 -1.98
C LYS A 105 25.64 7.28 -0.53
N ARG A 106 25.03 7.97 0.44
CA ARG A 106 25.17 7.64 1.86
C ARG A 106 24.65 6.24 2.17
N VAL A 107 23.46 5.87 1.68
CA VAL A 107 22.89 4.54 1.95
C VAL A 107 23.68 3.44 1.23
N ILE A 108 24.03 3.63 -0.04
CA ILE A 108 24.78 2.62 -0.83
C ILE A 108 26.16 2.33 -0.22
N ASN A 109 26.82 3.34 0.34
CA ASN A 109 28.13 3.17 0.95
C ASN A 109 28.11 2.39 2.27
N LYS A 110 26.94 2.18 2.90
CA LYS A 110 26.83 1.44 4.18
C LYS A 110 27.01 -0.08 4.03
N PHE A 111 26.73 -0.66 2.86
CA PHE A 111 26.63 -2.12 2.71
C PHE A 111 27.32 -2.60 1.43
N ASN A 112 28.08 -3.68 1.51
CA ASN A 112 28.84 -4.25 0.39
C ASN A 112 28.26 -5.56 -0.14
N SER A 113 27.22 -6.10 0.48
CA SER A 113 26.60 -7.36 0.06
C SER A 113 25.13 -7.45 0.46
N ASP A 114 24.38 -8.31 -0.25
CA ASP A 114 22.99 -8.66 0.10
C ASP A 114 22.88 -9.18 1.54
N HIS A 115 23.90 -9.90 2.00
CA HIS A 115 23.96 -10.41 3.36
C HIS A 115 24.00 -9.28 4.40
N GLU A 116 24.92 -8.33 4.24
CA GLU A 116 25.07 -7.20 5.19
C GLU A 116 23.79 -6.36 5.30
N ILE A 117 23.20 -5.99 4.17
CA ILE A 117 21.98 -5.17 4.17
C ILE A 117 20.77 -5.96 4.70
N LYS A 118 20.70 -7.27 4.45
CA LYS A 118 19.67 -8.16 5.01
C LYS A 118 19.76 -8.17 6.53
N GLU A 119 20.93 -8.48 7.10
CA GLU A 119 21.12 -8.53 8.55
C GLU A 119 20.77 -7.19 9.21
N TYR A 120 21.22 -6.08 8.62
CA TYR A 120 20.89 -4.75 9.11
C TYR A 120 19.37 -4.48 9.08
N VAL A 121 18.70 -4.73 7.95
CA VAL A 121 17.26 -4.46 7.82
C VAL A 121 16.47 -5.34 8.78
N TYR A 122 16.81 -6.63 8.90
CA TYR A 122 16.05 -7.57 9.72
C TYR A 122 16.24 -7.31 11.21
N LYS A 123 17.43 -6.85 11.61
CA LYS A 123 17.71 -6.43 12.99
C LYS A 123 16.95 -5.16 13.38
N ASN A 124 16.93 -4.15 12.51
CA ASN A 124 16.43 -2.81 12.85
C ASN A 124 14.96 -2.58 12.50
N TYR A 125 14.37 -3.37 11.60
CA TYR A 125 12.99 -3.20 11.11
C TYR A 125 12.18 -4.49 11.22
N LYS A 126 12.04 -5.00 12.46
CA LYS A 126 11.38 -6.28 12.77
C LYS A 126 9.92 -6.31 12.33
N GLU A 127 9.24 -5.16 12.29
CA GLU A 127 7.86 -5.07 11.80
C GLU A 127 7.73 -5.38 10.30
N TYR A 128 8.83 -5.32 9.55
CA TYR A 128 8.88 -5.72 8.14
C TYR A 128 9.27 -7.18 7.93
N THR A 129 9.66 -7.90 8.98
CA THR A 129 10.00 -9.33 8.93
C THR A 129 8.86 -10.23 9.39
N ILE A 130 7.70 -9.68 9.77
CA ILE A 130 6.54 -10.44 10.26
C ILE A 130 5.95 -11.45 9.26
N LYS A 131 6.23 -11.24 7.96
CA LYS A 131 5.86 -12.14 6.86
C LYS A 131 7.09 -12.85 6.28
N SER A 132 8.23 -12.84 6.98
CA SER A 132 9.47 -13.43 6.48
C SER A 132 9.38 -14.95 6.46
N GLU A 133 9.79 -15.56 5.35
CA GLU A 133 9.97 -17.01 5.21
C GLU A 133 11.37 -17.47 5.68
N ILE A 134 12.28 -16.54 5.98
CA ILE A 134 13.70 -16.83 6.31
C ILE A 134 13.96 -16.75 7.81
N ILE A 135 13.46 -15.73 8.49
CA ILE A 135 13.65 -15.57 9.94
C ILE A 135 12.28 -15.68 10.61
N PRO A 136 12.11 -16.61 11.56
CA PRO A 136 10.86 -16.73 12.29
C PRO A 136 10.67 -15.53 13.24
N HIS A 137 9.47 -14.96 13.18
CA HIS A 137 8.73 -14.22 14.23
C HIS A 137 8.74 -12.68 14.27
N ALA A 138 7.52 -12.15 14.45
CA ALA A 138 7.18 -11.35 15.63
C ALA A 138 6.25 -12.20 16.52
N GLU A 139 6.25 -12.01 17.83
CA GLU A 139 5.25 -12.62 18.73
C GLU A 139 3.85 -12.31 18.19
N LYS A 140 2.99 -13.33 18.09
CA LYS A 140 1.57 -13.11 17.82
C LYS A 140 1.06 -12.22 18.94
N ARG A 141 0.72 -10.98 18.62
CA ARG A 141 -0.01 -10.11 19.54
C ARG A 141 -1.31 -10.80 19.89
N GLU A 142 -1.85 -10.54 21.07
CA GLU A 142 -3.20 -10.98 21.40
C GLU A 142 -4.16 -10.37 20.37
N ILE A 143 -4.70 -11.22 19.48
CA ILE A 143 -5.49 -10.75 18.34
C ILE A 143 -6.93 -10.61 18.81
N PHE A 144 -7.29 -9.40 19.24
CA PHE A 144 -8.70 -9.05 19.35
C PHE A 144 -9.33 -9.01 17.95
N SER A 145 -10.41 -9.77 17.78
CA SER A 145 -11.30 -9.65 16.63
C SER A 145 -11.99 -8.27 16.68
N GLY A 146 -12.32 -7.72 15.51
CA GLY A 146 -13.00 -6.45 15.48
C GLY A 146 -13.19 -5.92 14.07
N ILE A 147 -13.95 -4.84 13.98
CA ILE A 147 -14.17 -4.12 12.74
C ILE A 147 -13.17 -2.98 12.64
N TYR A 148 -12.59 -2.83 11.47
CA TYR A 148 -11.70 -1.75 11.12
C TYR A 148 -12.30 -0.97 9.96
N THR A 149 -11.91 0.28 9.81
CA THR A 149 -12.27 1.06 8.61
C THR A 149 -11.03 1.63 7.97
N ILE A 150 -10.95 1.58 6.64
CA ILE A 150 -9.84 2.13 5.88
C ILE A 150 -10.31 2.82 4.59
N GLY A 151 -9.71 3.96 4.27
CA GLY A 151 -9.87 4.68 3.01
C GLY A 151 -8.59 4.70 2.20
N TYR A 152 -8.67 4.40 0.90
CA TYR A 152 -7.47 4.35 0.04
C TYR A 152 -7.09 5.69 -0.61
N GLU A 153 -7.89 6.74 -0.45
CA GLU A 153 -7.54 8.08 -0.91
C GLU A 153 -6.18 8.54 -0.35
N GLY A 154 -5.36 9.13 -1.23
CA GLY A 154 -4.01 9.56 -0.94
C GLY A 154 -2.97 8.42 -0.80
N LYS A 155 -3.38 7.15 -0.91
CA LYS A 155 -2.49 5.99 -0.72
C LYS A 155 -2.23 5.28 -2.06
N ASP A 156 -0.99 4.85 -2.26
CA ASP A 156 -0.72 3.80 -3.23
C ASP A 156 -0.99 2.42 -2.61
N ILE A 157 -0.89 1.38 -3.44
CA ILE A 157 -1.16 0.01 -3.00
C ILE A 157 -0.20 -0.45 -1.90
N ASP A 158 1.07 -0.04 -1.94
CA ASP A 158 2.06 -0.50 -0.98
C ASP A 158 1.82 0.11 0.40
N ALA A 159 1.50 1.41 0.47
CA ALA A 159 1.08 2.06 1.71
C ALA A 159 -0.22 1.46 2.26
N PHE A 160 -1.18 1.16 1.39
CA PHE A 160 -2.44 0.55 1.78
C PHE A 160 -2.25 -0.87 2.37
N LEU A 161 -1.48 -1.73 1.71
CA LEU A 161 -1.16 -3.06 2.21
C LEU A 161 -0.38 -3.00 3.54
N ASN A 162 0.54 -2.05 3.68
CA ASN A 162 1.29 -1.87 4.92
C ASN A 162 0.38 -1.60 6.12
N ILE A 163 -0.63 -0.74 5.95
CA ILE A 163 -1.62 -0.45 7.00
C ILE A 163 -2.42 -1.70 7.37
N LEU A 164 -2.92 -2.43 6.37
CA LEU A 164 -3.69 -3.66 6.61
C LEU A 164 -2.86 -4.72 7.34
N ILE A 165 -1.62 -4.94 6.91
CA ILE A 165 -0.73 -5.94 7.48
C ILE A 165 -0.32 -5.57 8.92
N LYS A 166 0.00 -4.29 9.17
CA LYS A 166 0.37 -3.83 10.53
C LYS A 166 -0.79 -3.91 11.52
N ASN A 167 -2.03 -3.83 11.05
CA ASN A 167 -3.24 -4.06 11.84
C ASN A 167 -3.70 -5.52 11.84
N GLU A 168 -2.94 -6.43 11.21
CA GLU A 168 -3.22 -7.86 11.10
C GLU A 168 -4.63 -8.16 10.55
N ILE A 169 -5.09 -7.34 9.59
CA ILE A 169 -6.38 -7.52 8.94
C ILE A 169 -6.43 -8.87 8.23
N ASN A 170 -7.43 -9.68 8.54
CA ASN A 170 -7.62 -11.00 7.94
C ASN A 170 -8.52 -10.93 6.69
N LEU A 171 -9.47 -10.00 6.69
CA LEU A 171 -10.49 -9.85 5.66
C LEU A 171 -10.70 -8.36 5.35
N LEU A 172 -10.63 -8.00 4.08
CA LEU A 172 -11.07 -6.71 3.57
C LEU A 172 -12.47 -6.86 2.95
N ILE A 173 -13.43 -6.06 3.41
CA ILE A 173 -14.76 -5.94 2.81
C ILE A 173 -14.85 -4.60 2.09
N ASP A 174 -14.93 -4.67 0.77
CA ASP A 174 -15.16 -3.52 -0.10
C ASP A 174 -16.64 -3.19 -0.09
N VAL A 175 -17.00 -2.04 0.47
CA VAL A 175 -18.41 -1.58 0.57
C VAL A 175 -18.76 -0.59 -0.54
N ARG A 176 -17.91 -0.43 -1.56
CA ARG A 176 -18.24 0.44 -2.71
C ARG A 176 -19.39 -0.18 -3.51
N LYS A 177 -20.33 0.65 -3.97
CA LYS A 177 -21.40 0.19 -4.87
C LYS A 177 -20.81 -0.44 -6.12
N ASN A 178 -19.86 0.27 -6.75
CA ASN A 178 -19.06 -0.22 -7.86
C ASN A 178 -17.61 -0.36 -7.40
N ALA A 179 -17.04 -1.56 -7.47
CA ALA A 179 -15.63 -1.81 -7.15
C ALA A 179 -14.67 -1.35 -8.28
N PHE A 180 -15.00 -0.21 -8.88
CA PHE A 180 -14.23 0.50 -9.89
C PHE A 180 -13.40 1.61 -9.24
N SER A 181 -12.25 1.96 -9.85
CA SER A 181 -11.40 3.06 -9.40
C SER A 181 -10.56 3.57 -10.56
N MET A 182 -10.38 4.90 -10.63
CA MET A 182 -9.40 5.51 -11.54
C MET A 182 -7.96 5.11 -11.19
N ASN A 183 -7.69 4.79 -9.93
CA ASN A 183 -6.44 4.14 -9.55
C ASN A 183 -6.58 2.64 -9.82
N PHE A 184 -5.96 2.19 -10.91
CA PHE A 184 -6.03 0.80 -11.39
C PHE A 184 -5.68 -0.25 -10.33
N SER A 185 -4.82 0.10 -9.36
CA SER A 185 -4.44 -0.80 -8.26
C SER A 185 -5.60 -1.13 -7.32
N PHE A 186 -6.65 -0.30 -7.30
CA PHE A 186 -7.86 -0.44 -6.47
C PHE A 186 -9.10 -0.85 -7.27
N THR A 187 -8.91 -1.34 -8.50
CA THR A 187 -9.96 -2.10 -9.21
C THR A 187 -10.10 -3.48 -8.57
N LYS A 188 -11.34 -4.03 -8.53
CA LYS A 188 -11.65 -5.32 -7.88
C LYS A 188 -10.59 -6.40 -8.09
N ASN A 189 -10.33 -6.75 -9.35
CA ASN A 189 -9.43 -7.87 -9.68
C ASN A 189 -7.98 -7.59 -9.28
N LYS A 190 -7.49 -6.35 -9.46
CA LYS A 190 -6.12 -6.01 -9.07
C LYS A 190 -5.96 -5.99 -7.56
N LEU A 191 -6.90 -5.38 -6.85
CA LEU A 191 -6.88 -5.31 -5.39
C LEU A 191 -6.95 -6.71 -4.77
N MET A 192 -7.86 -7.57 -5.24
CA MET A 192 -7.98 -8.96 -4.80
C MET A 192 -6.65 -9.72 -4.95
N ASN A 193 -6.00 -9.62 -6.11
CA ASN A 193 -4.70 -10.26 -6.35
C ASN A 193 -3.60 -9.77 -5.40
N TYR A 194 -3.58 -8.48 -5.05
CA TYR A 194 -2.62 -7.95 -4.09
C TYR A 194 -2.89 -8.47 -2.67
N LEU A 195 -4.16 -8.50 -2.26
CA LEU A 195 -4.57 -8.98 -0.94
C LEU A 195 -4.28 -10.47 -0.76
N GLU A 196 -4.61 -11.30 -1.76
CA GLU A 196 -4.35 -12.74 -1.75
C GLU A 196 -2.87 -13.06 -1.56
N LYS A 197 -1.98 -12.36 -2.29
CA LYS A 197 -0.53 -12.52 -2.11
C LYS A 197 -0.07 -12.22 -0.69
N THR A 198 -0.75 -11.32 0.02
CA THR A 198 -0.44 -10.96 1.41
C THR A 198 -1.18 -11.82 2.46
N GLY A 199 -2.03 -12.74 2.02
CA GLY A 199 -2.83 -13.61 2.88
C GLY A 199 -4.08 -12.92 3.46
N ILE A 200 -4.56 -11.85 2.83
CA ILE A 200 -5.78 -11.12 3.23
C ILE A 200 -6.91 -11.52 2.28
N LYS A 201 -8.04 -11.96 2.84
CA LYS A 201 -9.23 -12.30 2.04
C LYS A 201 -9.93 -11.03 1.56
N TYR A 202 -10.66 -11.14 0.45
CA TYR A 202 -11.44 -10.04 -0.13
C TYR A 202 -12.91 -10.44 -0.31
N ILE A 203 -13.82 -9.59 0.15
CA ILE A 203 -15.26 -9.68 -0.15
C ILE A 203 -15.72 -8.33 -0.68
N HIS A 204 -16.60 -8.34 -1.68
CA HIS A 204 -17.28 -7.14 -2.17
C HIS A 204 -18.75 -7.20 -1.73
N THR A 205 -19.24 -6.15 -1.09
CA THR A 205 -20.62 -6.02 -0.59
C THR A 205 -21.24 -4.75 -1.17
N PRO A 206 -21.61 -4.75 -2.47
CA PRO A 206 -22.17 -3.59 -3.16
C PRO A 206 -23.55 -3.16 -2.62
N GLU A 207 -24.24 -4.03 -1.89
CA GLU A 207 -25.54 -3.78 -1.26
C GLU A 207 -25.46 -2.63 -0.25
N LEU A 208 -24.33 -2.51 0.45
CA LEU A 208 -24.04 -1.42 1.39
C LEU A 208 -23.38 -0.20 0.71
N GLY A 209 -23.39 -0.14 -0.62
CA GLY A 209 -22.80 0.96 -1.38
C GLY A 209 -23.80 2.06 -1.73
N ILE A 210 -23.37 3.32 -1.68
CA ILE A 210 -24.13 4.44 -2.25
C ILE A 210 -23.89 4.52 -3.76
N ASN A 211 -24.95 4.64 -4.56
CA ASN A 211 -24.86 4.84 -6.01
C ASN A 211 -24.20 6.20 -6.31
N GLY A 212 -23.35 6.24 -7.34
CA GLY A 212 -22.59 7.43 -7.74
C GLY A 212 -23.49 8.62 -8.08
N GLU A 213 -24.63 8.36 -8.72
CA GLU A 213 -25.64 9.37 -9.09
C GLU A 213 -26.17 10.15 -7.88
N LEU A 214 -26.30 9.50 -6.71
CA LEU A 214 -26.74 10.16 -5.48
C LEU A 214 -25.69 11.09 -4.87
N ARG A 215 -24.46 11.03 -5.40
CA ARG A 215 -23.34 11.88 -4.98
C ARG A 215 -23.08 13.01 -5.95
N GLU A 216 -23.73 13.03 -7.11
CA GLU A 216 -23.60 14.11 -8.08
C GLU A 216 -24.17 15.41 -7.51
N GLY A 217 -23.42 16.50 -7.62
CA GLY A 217 -23.85 17.81 -7.15
C GLY A 217 -23.73 18.06 -5.64
N LEU A 218 -23.27 17.10 -4.83
CA LEU A 218 -23.01 17.35 -3.40
C LEU A 218 -21.81 18.28 -3.23
N SER A 219 -22.04 19.45 -2.63
CA SER A 219 -21.01 20.50 -2.52
C SER A 219 -20.78 20.97 -1.09
N THR A 220 -21.77 20.82 -0.21
CA THR A 220 -21.70 21.27 1.18
C THR A 220 -21.71 20.10 2.16
N ILE A 221 -21.18 20.32 3.38
CA ILE A 221 -21.24 19.33 4.46
C ILE A 221 -22.69 18.90 4.75
N ASN A 222 -23.64 19.83 4.66
CA ASN A 222 -25.06 19.56 4.89
C ASN A 222 -25.64 18.59 3.84
N ASP A 223 -25.20 18.69 2.57
CA ASP A 223 -25.64 17.77 1.51
C ASP A 223 -25.20 16.34 1.82
N TYR A 224 -23.93 16.15 2.23
CA TYR A 224 -23.40 14.86 2.65
C TYR A 224 -24.13 14.31 3.88
N GLN A 225 -24.42 15.16 4.88
CA GLN A 225 -25.17 14.75 6.06
C GLN A 225 -26.59 14.28 5.70
N ASN A 226 -27.28 14.98 4.81
CA ASN A 226 -28.61 14.60 4.35
C ASN A 226 -28.58 13.28 3.55
N LEU A 227 -27.58 13.10 2.69
CA LEU A 227 -27.36 11.83 2.00
C LEU A 227 -27.15 10.69 3.00
N PHE A 228 -26.32 10.88 4.02
CA PHE A 228 -26.04 9.84 5.02
C PHE A 228 -27.23 9.53 5.92
N LYS A 229 -28.04 10.53 6.30
CA LYS A 229 -29.31 10.30 7.00
C LYS A 229 -30.27 9.47 6.16
N LYS A 230 -30.42 9.80 4.87
CA LYS A 230 -31.26 9.02 3.95
C LYS A 230 -30.73 7.59 3.82
N TYR A 231 -29.42 7.42 3.63
CA TYR A 231 -28.78 6.12 3.53
C TYR A 231 -28.97 5.27 4.79
N GLU A 232 -28.84 5.85 5.99
CA GLU A 232 -29.10 5.16 7.28
C GLU A 232 -30.57 4.75 7.41
N ALA A 233 -31.50 5.60 6.95
CA ALA A 233 -32.94 5.35 7.03
C ALA A 233 -33.48 4.41 5.93
N THR A 234 -32.74 4.16 4.86
CA THR A 234 -33.16 3.30 3.74
C THR A 234 -32.19 2.14 3.54
N THR A 235 -31.11 2.34 2.79
CA THR A 235 -30.19 1.29 2.33
C THR A 235 -29.65 0.45 3.48
N LEU A 236 -29.33 1.07 4.62
CA LEU A 236 -28.79 0.35 5.77
C LEU A 236 -29.83 -0.58 6.42
N ILE A 237 -31.10 -0.17 6.45
CA ILE A 237 -32.22 -0.97 6.97
C ILE A 237 -32.58 -2.08 5.99
N ASP A 238 -32.69 -1.74 4.69
CA ASP A 238 -33.08 -2.68 3.64
C ASP A 238 -32.07 -3.82 3.44
N ASN A 239 -30.81 -3.63 3.87
CA ASN A 239 -29.71 -4.58 3.70
C ASN A 239 -29.09 -4.97 5.06
N TYR A 240 -29.90 -4.99 6.11
CA TYR A 240 -29.47 -5.22 7.49
C TYR A 240 -28.76 -6.58 7.68
N GLU A 241 -29.13 -7.61 6.92
CA GLU A 241 -28.49 -8.93 6.97
C GLU A 241 -27.00 -8.87 6.63
N HIS A 242 -26.59 -7.97 5.74
CA HIS A 242 -25.17 -7.76 5.41
C HIS A 242 -24.41 -7.15 6.59
N ILE A 243 -25.05 -6.27 7.37
CA ILE A 243 -24.45 -5.66 8.57
C ILE A 243 -24.27 -6.72 9.65
N ILE A 244 -25.30 -7.54 9.91
CA ILE A 244 -25.20 -8.65 10.87
C ILE A 244 -24.07 -9.59 10.48
N ARG A 245 -23.97 -9.95 9.19
CA ARG A 245 -22.90 -10.80 8.68
C ARG A 245 -21.51 -10.18 8.91
N ILE A 246 -21.35 -8.90 8.62
CA ILE A 246 -20.10 -8.17 8.85
C ILE A 246 -19.75 -8.17 10.35
N ALA A 247 -20.71 -7.82 11.21
CA ALA A 247 -20.50 -7.80 12.66
C ALA A 247 -20.15 -9.19 13.19
N GLY A 248 -20.80 -10.26 12.71
CA GLY A 248 -20.49 -11.65 13.03
C GLY A 248 -19.06 -12.02 12.64
N LEU A 249 -18.62 -11.67 11.42
CA LEU A 249 -17.24 -11.87 10.99
C LEU A 249 -16.24 -11.11 11.88
N GLY A 250 -16.60 -9.91 12.32
CA GLY A 250 -15.82 -9.09 13.26
C GLY A 250 -15.69 -9.67 14.67
N LYS A 251 -16.53 -10.63 15.07
CA LYS A 251 -16.38 -11.39 16.33
C LYS A 251 -15.37 -12.53 16.23
N GLU A 252 -15.02 -12.95 15.01
CA GLU A 252 -14.12 -14.07 14.77
C GLU A 252 -12.74 -13.64 14.29
N LYS A 253 -12.66 -12.51 13.56
CA LYS A 253 -11.43 -12.06 12.89
C LYS A 253 -11.38 -10.54 12.79
N ARG A 254 -10.24 -9.99 12.37
CA ARG A 254 -10.11 -8.56 12.05
C ARG A 254 -10.59 -8.29 10.63
N VAL A 255 -11.65 -7.50 10.53
CA VAL A 255 -12.34 -7.20 9.27
C VAL A 255 -12.21 -5.71 8.98
N ALA A 256 -11.56 -5.33 7.88
CA ALA A 256 -11.51 -3.94 7.46
C ALA A 256 -12.60 -3.63 6.42
N LEU A 257 -13.48 -2.69 6.73
CA LEU A 257 -14.38 -2.07 5.77
C LEU A 257 -13.60 -1.07 4.93
N MET A 258 -13.71 -1.15 3.61
CA MET A 258 -12.97 -0.31 2.68
C MET A 258 -13.90 0.52 1.80
N CYS A 259 -13.56 1.80 1.64
CA CYS A 259 -14.09 2.67 0.59
C CYS A 259 -12.96 3.58 0.06
N PHE A 260 -13.28 4.54 -0.79
CA PHE A 260 -12.34 5.51 -1.33
C PHE A 260 -11.86 6.51 -0.28
N GLU A 261 -12.79 7.29 0.30
CA GLU A 261 -12.50 8.50 1.05
C GLU A 261 -11.64 8.21 2.28
N ALA A 262 -10.61 9.03 2.48
CA ALA A 262 -9.74 8.92 3.65
C ALA A 262 -10.52 9.23 4.93
N ASN A 263 -11.30 10.31 4.92
CA ASN A 263 -12.12 10.72 6.06
C ASN A 263 -13.40 9.87 6.16
N LYS A 264 -13.55 9.12 7.26
CA LYS A 264 -14.74 8.31 7.53
C LYS A 264 -16.03 9.15 7.62
N ASN A 265 -15.94 10.40 8.06
CA ASN A 265 -17.11 11.28 8.24
C ASN A 265 -17.67 11.78 6.90
N MET A 266 -16.92 11.64 5.82
CA MET A 266 -17.32 11.97 4.45
C MET A 266 -17.64 10.70 3.65
N CYS A 267 -17.90 9.58 4.32
CA CYS A 267 -18.02 8.27 3.70
C CYS A 267 -19.15 7.46 4.32
N HIS A 268 -19.89 6.70 3.50
CA HIS A 268 -20.89 5.75 3.99
C HIS A 268 -20.29 4.62 4.83
N ARG A 269 -19.00 4.31 4.64
CA ARG A 269 -18.23 3.43 5.53
C ARG A 269 -18.30 3.89 6.98
N GLY A 270 -18.27 5.21 7.22
CA GLY A 270 -18.43 5.78 8.55
C GLY A 270 -19.82 5.54 9.14
N VAL A 271 -20.86 5.64 8.31
CA VAL A 271 -22.24 5.34 8.72
C VAL A 271 -22.39 3.87 9.13
N ILE A 272 -21.86 2.94 8.32
CA ILE A 272 -21.87 1.50 8.63
C ILE A 272 -21.11 1.22 9.94
N ALA A 273 -19.92 1.81 10.10
CA ALA A 273 -19.11 1.68 11.30
C ALA A 273 -19.84 2.18 12.55
N ASN A 274 -20.41 3.38 12.52
CA ASN A 274 -21.16 3.96 13.63
C ASN A 274 -22.37 3.09 13.99
N TYR A 275 -23.05 2.52 12.99
CA TYR A 275 -24.16 1.61 13.23
C TYR A 275 -23.72 0.33 13.95
N ILE A 276 -22.57 -0.25 13.57
CA ILE A 276 -22.01 -1.41 14.25
C ILE A 276 -21.61 -1.07 15.70
N GLU A 277 -20.99 0.09 15.95
CA GLU A 277 -20.64 0.55 17.30
C GLU A 277 -21.87 0.69 18.20
N LYS A 278 -22.95 1.30 17.70
CA LYS A 278 -24.23 1.45 18.42
C LYS A 278 -24.85 0.11 18.81
N ASN A 279 -24.50 -0.98 18.13
CA ASN A 279 -24.98 -2.34 18.38
C ASN A 279 -23.91 -3.22 19.05
N ASN A 280 -23.10 -2.61 19.92
CA ASN A 280 -22.07 -3.25 20.76
C ASN A 280 -20.90 -3.90 19.99
N GLY A 281 -20.64 -3.46 18.75
CA GLY A 281 -19.44 -3.84 18.01
C GLY A 281 -18.23 -2.98 18.37
N VAL A 282 -17.02 -3.54 18.32
CA VAL A 282 -15.77 -2.79 18.48
C VAL A 282 -15.29 -2.34 17.10
N VAL A 283 -15.19 -1.02 16.89
CA VAL A 283 -14.67 -0.44 15.65
C VAL A 283 -13.38 0.34 15.89
N THR A 284 -12.42 0.21 14.98
CA THR A 284 -11.18 0.99 14.95
C THR A 284 -10.97 1.62 13.58
N HIS A 285 -10.46 2.84 13.51
CA HIS A 285 -10.22 3.54 12.24
C HIS A 285 -8.71 3.61 11.95
N ILE A 286 -8.30 3.17 10.76
CA ILE A 286 -6.88 2.99 10.36
C ILE A 286 -6.56 3.61 8.99
#